data_AF-A0AA42KNG4-F1
#
_entry.id   AF-A0AA42KNG4-F1
#
_cell.length_a   1.000
_cell.length_b   1.000
_cell.length_c   1.000
_cell.angle_alpha   90.00
_cell.angle_beta   90.00
_cell.angle_gamma   90.00
#
_symmetry.space_group_name_H-M   'P 1'
#
loop_
_entity.id
_entity.type
_entity.pdbx_description
1 polymer ?
#
loop_
_entity_poly.entity_id
_entity_poly.type
_entity_poly.pdbx_seq_one_letter_code
_entity_poly.pdbx_strand_id
1 'polypeptide(L)'
;MDPTNPYAAPTVELIDAQAPQSLPGWSPSQLRLQGWLNLVSLMATLVGIGLAFAPDLLTLSNWLSAASTLLGCYLVVRLKAFLEARFDARGLGWPVWSSVVLGIVLEVVQLYWGDAELAQFSAPSFLYFGLLALLGLVVLWLGIVLLKVENAYPVLRVLAWLEIASGVMVASVVLLVVGVLPLLAAMVATALVFFRGAKELEGSQAA
;
A
#
# COMPACT_ATOMS: atom_id res chain seq x y z
N MET A 1 -24.64 18.47 43.97
CA MET A 1 -23.42 17.65 43.91
C MET A 1 -22.45 18.24 44.91
N ASP A 2 -21.96 17.42 45.84
CA ASP A 2 -21.13 17.86 46.96
C ASP A 2 -19.72 18.24 46.45
N PRO A 3 -19.27 19.49 46.59
CA PRO A 3 -18.01 19.97 46.03
C PRO A 3 -16.75 19.43 46.73
N THR A 4 -16.90 18.56 47.73
CA THR A 4 -15.79 18.07 48.57
C THR A 4 -15.54 16.56 48.49
N ASN A 5 -16.11 15.84 47.52
CA ASN A 5 -15.93 14.39 47.39
C ASN A 5 -14.49 14.02 46.94
N PRO A 6 -13.63 13.44 47.81
CA PRO A 6 -12.25 13.10 47.48
C PRO A 6 -12.12 11.83 46.61
N TYR A 7 -13.22 11.11 46.37
CA TYR A 7 -13.29 9.94 45.49
C TYR A 7 -13.95 10.24 44.14
N ALA A 8 -14.18 11.52 43.82
CA ALA A 8 -14.62 11.90 42.48
C ALA A 8 -13.54 11.53 41.47
N ALA A 9 -13.91 10.79 40.43
CA ALA A 9 -13.01 10.49 39.33
C ALA A 9 -12.49 11.82 38.76
N PRO A 10 -11.17 12.01 38.65
CA PRO A 10 -10.60 13.25 38.13
C PRO A 10 -11.10 13.45 36.70
N THR A 11 -11.84 14.54 36.46
CA THR A 11 -12.28 15.03 35.15
C THR A 11 -11.12 15.69 34.39
N VAL A 12 -9.94 15.09 34.46
CA VAL A 12 -8.84 15.43 33.57
C VAL A 12 -8.97 14.49 32.38
N GLU A 13 -9.01 15.03 31.16
CA GLU A 13 -8.90 14.23 29.94
C GLU A 13 -7.63 13.36 30.05
N LEU A 14 -7.81 12.07 30.33
CA LEU A 14 -6.73 11.09 30.49
C LEU A 14 -5.99 10.77 29.18
N ILE A 15 -6.23 11.56 28.14
CA ILE A 15 -5.57 11.48 26.85
C ILE A 15 -5.29 12.93 26.50
N ASP A 16 -4.06 13.39 26.75
CA ASP A 16 -3.50 14.45 25.92
C ASP A 16 -3.75 13.99 24.48
N ALA A 17 -4.72 14.62 23.81
CA ALA A 17 -4.90 14.47 22.38
C ALA A 17 -3.58 14.93 21.80
N GLN A 18 -2.70 13.96 21.52
CA GLN A 18 -1.29 14.18 21.28
C GLN A 18 -1.15 15.35 20.32
N ALA A 19 -0.57 16.45 20.82
CA ALA A 19 -0.53 17.72 20.11
C ALA A 19 -0.09 17.45 18.67
N PRO A 20 -0.82 17.96 17.67
CA PRO A 20 -0.62 17.53 16.31
C PRO A 20 0.82 17.85 15.92
N GLN A 21 1.61 16.79 15.71
CA GLN A 21 3.04 16.92 15.49
C GLN A 21 3.24 17.50 14.10
N SER A 22 3.90 18.66 14.04
CA SER A 22 4.36 19.22 12.78
C SER A 22 5.28 18.20 12.10
N LEU A 23 4.90 17.71 10.92
CA LEU A 23 5.75 16.85 10.08
C LEU A 23 6.60 17.74 9.15
N PRO A 24 7.86 18.05 9.49
CA PRO A 24 8.70 18.89 8.65
C PRO A 24 8.87 18.26 7.26
N GLY A 25 8.58 19.04 6.22
CA GLY A 25 8.69 18.61 4.81
C GLY A 25 7.44 18.00 4.19
N TRP A 26 6.33 17.88 4.94
CA TRP A 26 5.06 17.36 4.43
C TRP A 26 3.98 18.43 4.42
N SER A 27 3.27 18.56 3.29
CA SER A 27 2.08 19.42 3.20
C SER A 27 0.78 18.60 3.10
N PRO A 28 -0.35 19.11 3.63
CA PRO A 28 -1.63 18.43 3.51
C PRO A 28 -2.09 18.27 2.05
N SER A 29 -1.77 19.25 1.20
CA SER A 29 -2.04 19.19 -0.25
C SER A 29 -1.27 18.06 -0.94
N GLN A 30 -0.01 17.83 -0.57
CA GLN A 30 0.80 16.73 -1.11
C GLN A 30 0.25 15.36 -0.70
N LEU A 31 -0.19 15.20 0.55
CA LEU A 31 -0.82 13.96 1.02
C LEU A 31 -2.16 13.70 0.34
N ARG A 32 -3.00 14.74 0.14
CA ARG A 32 -4.23 14.61 -0.66
C ARG A 32 -3.93 14.19 -2.09
N LEU A 33 -2.91 14.79 -2.72
CA LEU A 33 -2.50 14.42 -4.08
C LEU A 33 -2.05 12.96 -4.13
N GLN A 34 -1.29 12.47 -3.15
CA GLN A 34 -0.88 11.06 -3.07
C GLN A 34 -2.08 10.12 -2.88
N GLY A 35 -3.06 10.50 -2.05
CA GLY A 35 -4.32 9.76 -1.91
C GLY A 35 -5.09 9.67 -3.23
N TRP A 36 -5.21 10.77 -3.97
CA TRP A 36 -5.85 10.79 -5.30
C TRP A 36 -5.06 10.01 -6.33
N LEU A 37 -3.73 10.14 -6.37
CA LEU A 37 -2.87 9.36 -7.27
C LEU A 37 -3.04 7.86 -7.03
N ASN A 38 -3.20 7.44 -5.78
CA ASN A 38 -3.45 6.05 -5.46
C ASN A 38 -4.85 5.58 -5.90
N LEU A 39 -5.87 6.43 -5.85
CA LEU A 39 -7.18 6.13 -6.45
C LEU A 39 -7.11 6.05 -7.99
N VAL A 40 -6.32 6.92 -8.62
CA VAL A 40 -6.05 6.84 -10.07
C VAL A 40 -5.31 5.54 -10.39
N SER A 41 -4.34 5.14 -9.56
CA SER A 41 -3.65 3.85 -9.71
C SER A 41 -4.61 2.68 -9.59
N LEU A 42 -5.52 2.69 -8.62
CA LEU A 42 -6.55 1.67 -8.49
C LEU A 42 -7.43 1.60 -9.73
N MET A 43 -7.86 2.76 -10.25
CA MET A 43 -8.67 2.80 -11.47
C MET A 43 -7.88 2.28 -12.68
N ALA A 44 -6.60 2.63 -12.81
CA ALA A 44 -5.72 2.10 -13.84
C ALA A 44 -5.56 0.58 -13.75
N THR A 45 -5.42 0.03 -12.54
CA THR A 45 -5.39 -1.43 -12.32
C THR A 45 -6.71 -2.09 -12.73
N LEU A 46 -7.86 -1.52 -12.38
CA LEU A 46 -9.17 -2.04 -12.81
C LEU A 46 -9.32 -2.01 -14.34
N VAL A 47 -8.90 -0.91 -14.97
CA VAL A 47 -8.89 -0.77 -16.43
C VAL A 47 -7.96 -1.80 -17.05
N GLY A 48 -6.76 -2.01 -16.49
CA GLY A 48 -5.83 -3.05 -16.93
C GLY A 48 -6.43 -4.46 -16.87
N ILE A 49 -7.11 -4.80 -15.78
CA ILE A 49 -7.85 -6.08 -15.66
C ILE A 49 -8.92 -6.20 -16.74
N GLY A 50 -9.67 -5.12 -17.02
CA GLY A 50 -10.67 -5.08 -18.09
C GLY A 50 -10.06 -5.24 -19.48
N LEU A 51 -8.90 -4.62 -19.73
CA LEU A 51 -8.17 -4.71 -20.99
C LEU A 51 -7.64 -6.12 -21.27
N ALA A 52 -7.42 -6.95 -20.25
CA ALA A 52 -7.03 -8.35 -20.43
C ALA A 52 -8.07 -9.16 -21.25
N PHE A 53 -9.32 -8.70 -21.32
CA PHE A 53 -10.38 -9.31 -22.13
C PHE A 53 -10.51 -8.70 -23.53
N ALA A 54 -9.74 -7.66 -23.84
CA ALA A 54 -9.76 -6.92 -25.10
C ALA A 54 -8.41 -7.06 -25.84
N PRO A 55 -8.20 -8.17 -26.58
CA PRO A 55 -6.90 -8.47 -27.21
C PRO A 55 -6.48 -7.44 -28.28
N ASP A 56 -7.40 -6.61 -28.78
CA ASP A 56 -7.10 -5.56 -29.76
C ASP A 56 -6.31 -4.37 -29.16
N LEU A 57 -6.22 -4.28 -27.83
CA LEU A 57 -5.60 -3.16 -27.10
C LEU A 57 -4.31 -3.55 -26.36
N LEU A 58 -3.64 -4.64 -26.77
CA LEU A 58 -2.43 -5.17 -26.10
C LEU A 58 -1.33 -4.12 -25.91
N THR A 59 -1.05 -3.30 -26.92
CA THR A 59 -0.02 -2.25 -26.81
C THR A 59 -0.38 -1.23 -25.74
N LEU A 60 -1.65 -0.82 -25.67
CA LEU A 60 -2.13 0.11 -24.65
C LEU A 60 -2.08 -0.53 -23.25
N SER A 61 -2.44 -1.82 -23.15
CA SER A 61 -2.36 -2.61 -21.92
C SER A 61 -0.93 -2.66 -21.37
N ASN A 62 0.07 -2.90 -22.22
CA ASN A 62 1.47 -2.98 -21.79
C ASN A 62 2.00 -1.65 -21.25
N TRP A 63 1.70 -0.54 -21.94
CA TRP A 63 2.09 0.79 -21.46
C TRP A 63 1.37 1.18 -20.18
N LEU A 64 0.08 0.83 -20.06
CA LEU A 64 -0.71 1.07 -18.87
C LEU A 64 -0.21 0.26 -17.68
N SER A 65 0.17 -1.01 -17.90
CA SER A 65 0.81 -1.87 -16.90
C SER A 65 2.10 -1.25 -16.40
N ALA A 66 3.02 -0.92 -17.31
CA ALA A 66 4.31 -0.33 -16.95
C ALA A 66 4.14 1.00 -16.18
N ALA A 67 3.23 1.86 -16.62
CA ALA A 67 2.91 3.10 -15.93
C ALA A 67 2.31 2.86 -14.54
N SER A 68 1.42 1.87 -14.39
CA SER A 68 0.81 1.49 -13.12
C SER A 68 1.84 0.90 -12.16
N THR A 69 2.76 0.07 -12.64
CA THR A 69 3.84 -0.51 -11.83
C THR A 69 4.79 0.57 -11.31
N LEU A 70 5.18 1.53 -12.15
CA LEU A 70 6.00 2.68 -11.74
C LEU A 70 5.27 3.54 -10.71
N LEU A 71 3.99 3.82 -10.93
CA LEU A 71 3.16 4.59 -10.01
C LEU A 71 3.01 3.86 -8.66
N GLY A 72 2.76 2.55 -8.68
CA GLY A 72 2.71 1.70 -7.49
C GLY A 72 4.01 1.74 -6.70
N CYS A 73 5.15 1.57 -7.37
CA CYS A 73 6.47 1.67 -6.74
C CYS A 73 6.68 3.04 -6.06
N TYR A 74 6.34 4.13 -6.76
CA TYR A 74 6.42 5.47 -6.21
C TYR A 74 5.53 5.64 -4.97
N LEU A 75 4.29 5.15 -5.01
CA LEU A 75 3.34 5.24 -3.90
C LEU A 75 3.80 4.46 -2.67
N VAL A 76 4.37 3.26 -2.84
CA VAL A 76 4.91 2.46 -1.73
C VAL A 76 6.10 3.17 -1.08
N VAL A 77 7.00 3.77 -1.88
CA VAL A 77 8.14 4.57 -1.35
C VAL A 77 7.64 5.80 -0.60
N ARG A 78 6.60 6.47 -1.11
CA ARG A 78 5.99 7.62 -0.42
C ARG A 78 5.27 7.23 0.87
N LEU A 79 4.55 6.11 0.87
CA LEU A 79 3.91 5.56 2.06
C LEU A 79 4.96 5.27 3.15
N LYS A 80 6.06 4.60 2.78
CA LYS A 80 7.20 4.38 3.68
C LYS A 80 7.70 5.69 4.30
N ALA A 81 8.01 6.69 3.46
CA ALA A 81 8.56 7.96 3.94
C ALA A 81 7.58 8.68 4.89
N PHE A 82 6.27 8.59 4.64
CA PHE A 82 5.25 9.14 5.52
C PHE A 82 5.20 8.40 6.86
N LEU A 83 5.22 7.06 6.84
CA LEU A 83 5.17 6.25 8.06
C LEU A 83 6.43 6.39 8.91
N GLU A 84 7.60 6.50 8.29
CA GLU A 84 8.85 6.81 8.98
C GLU A 84 8.80 8.20 9.63
N ALA A 85 8.30 9.21 8.91
CA ALA A 85 8.20 10.57 9.45
C ALA A 85 7.18 10.70 10.59
N ARG A 86 6.05 9.98 10.53
CA ARG A 86 4.94 10.12 11.48
C ARG A 86 4.99 9.15 12.66
N PHE A 87 5.46 7.93 12.45
CA PHE A 87 5.42 6.86 13.45
C PHE A 87 6.82 6.33 13.83
N ASP A 88 7.90 6.98 13.36
CA ASP A 88 9.30 6.53 13.54
C ASP A 88 9.46 5.04 13.21
N ALA A 89 8.79 4.60 12.13
CA ALA A 89 8.66 3.20 11.75
C ALA A 89 9.98 2.65 11.16
N ARG A 90 10.97 2.40 12.03
CA ARG A 90 12.30 1.89 11.67
C ARG A 90 12.21 0.39 11.35
N GLY A 91 12.13 0.06 10.07
CA GLY A 91 12.11 -1.33 9.60
C GLY A 91 11.45 -1.54 8.24
N LEU A 92 10.72 -0.55 7.73
CA LEU A 92 10.02 -0.66 6.44
C LEU A 92 10.95 -0.59 5.23
N GLY A 93 12.19 -0.13 5.40
CA GLY A 93 13.11 0.07 4.28
C GLY A 93 13.38 -1.20 3.46
N TRP A 94 13.73 -2.29 4.13
CA TRP A 94 14.10 -3.51 3.42
C TRP A 94 12.93 -4.18 2.69
N PRO A 95 11.74 -4.35 3.31
CA PRO A 95 10.56 -4.87 2.61
C PRO A 95 10.13 -4.00 1.41
N VAL A 96 10.12 -2.67 1.57
CA VAL A 96 9.71 -1.72 0.51
C VAL A 96 10.66 -1.77 -0.68
N TRP A 97 11.98 -1.72 -0.44
CA TRP A 97 12.93 -1.80 -1.55
C TRP A 97 12.88 -3.15 -2.25
N SER A 98 12.68 -4.23 -1.50
CA SER A 98 12.50 -5.57 -2.07
C SER A 98 11.27 -5.64 -2.96
N SER A 99 10.13 -5.07 -2.54
CA SER A 99 8.89 -5.07 -3.35
C SER A 99 9.04 -4.23 -4.61
N VAL A 100 9.73 -3.09 -4.52
CA VAL A 100 9.99 -2.21 -5.68
C VAL A 100 10.88 -2.90 -6.70
N VAL A 101 12.03 -3.44 -6.26
CA VAL A 101 12.95 -4.15 -7.17
C VAL A 101 12.25 -5.33 -7.82
N LEU A 102 11.53 -6.12 -7.03
CA LEU A 102 10.88 -7.32 -7.54
C LEU A 102 9.70 -7.01 -8.46
N GLY A 103 8.92 -5.96 -8.17
CA GLY A 103 7.87 -5.46 -9.05
C GLY A 103 8.42 -4.99 -10.40
N ILE A 104 9.54 -4.24 -10.40
CA ILE A 104 10.21 -3.82 -11.64
C ILE A 104 10.73 -5.02 -12.43
N VAL A 105 11.37 -5.99 -11.76
CA VAL A 105 11.88 -7.20 -12.44
C VAL A 105 10.72 -7.99 -13.06
N LEU A 106 9.61 -8.16 -12.33
CA LEU A 106 8.42 -8.84 -12.86
C LEU A 106 7.85 -8.14 -14.09
N GLU A 107 7.73 -6.80 -14.06
CA GLU A 107 7.26 -6.02 -15.22
C GLU A 107 8.21 -6.18 -16.43
N VAL A 108 9.53 -6.15 -16.22
CA VAL A 108 10.51 -6.33 -17.29
C VAL A 108 10.43 -7.73 -17.89
N VAL A 109 10.28 -8.76 -17.04
CA VAL A 109 10.07 -10.15 -17.46
C VAL A 109 8.80 -10.28 -18.29
N GLN A 110 7.71 -9.64 -17.84
CA GLN A 110 6.43 -9.62 -18.56
C GLN A 110 6.53 -8.91 -19.91
N LEU A 111 7.19 -7.76 -19.98
CA LEU A 111 7.38 -7.03 -21.23
C LEU A 111 8.32 -7.75 -22.22
N TYR A 112 9.30 -8.50 -21.72
CA TYR A 112 10.27 -9.20 -22.55
C TYR A 112 9.70 -10.46 -23.20
N TRP A 113 9.00 -11.30 -22.42
CA TRP A 113 8.40 -12.55 -22.94
C TRP A 113 6.97 -12.36 -23.45
N GLY A 114 6.22 -11.41 -22.91
CA GLY A 114 4.80 -11.20 -23.24
C GLY A 114 3.87 -12.22 -22.59
N ASP A 115 2.58 -11.85 -22.46
CA ASP A 115 1.59 -12.66 -21.75
C ASP A 115 1.36 -14.04 -22.39
N ALA A 116 1.51 -14.15 -23.71
CA ALA A 116 1.27 -15.39 -24.45
C ALA A 116 2.32 -16.48 -24.17
N GLU A 117 3.58 -16.10 -23.99
CA GLU A 117 4.68 -17.04 -23.66
C GLU A 117 4.64 -17.44 -22.18
N LEU A 118 4.24 -16.52 -21.30
CA LEU A 118 4.09 -16.74 -19.86
C LEU A 118 2.85 -17.58 -19.51
N ALA A 119 1.83 -17.58 -20.37
CA ALA A 119 0.64 -18.42 -20.21
C ALA A 119 0.89 -19.89 -20.58
N GLN A 120 1.97 -20.19 -21.31
CA GLN A 120 2.32 -21.56 -21.69
C GLN A 120 3.09 -22.26 -20.58
N PHE A 121 3.08 -23.61 -20.58
CA PHE A 121 3.93 -24.39 -19.68
C PHE A 121 5.38 -24.39 -20.20
N SER A 122 6.09 -23.29 -19.93
CA SER A 122 7.45 -23.04 -20.39
C SER A 122 8.37 -22.72 -19.20
N ALA A 123 9.69 -22.87 -19.39
CA ALA A 123 10.68 -22.47 -18.38
C ALA A 123 10.56 -20.98 -17.96
N PRO A 124 10.31 -20.04 -18.87
CA PRO A 124 9.97 -18.64 -18.53
C PRO A 124 8.78 -18.50 -17.59
N SER A 125 7.72 -19.28 -17.78
CA SER A 125 6.53 -19.22 -16.93
C SER A 125 6.83 -19.67 -15.50
N PHE A 126 7.62 -20.74 -15.32
CA PHE A 126 8.06 -21.17 -13.98
C PHE A 126 8.91 -20.10 -13.28
N LEU A 127 9.80 -19.44 -14.02
CA LEU A 127 10.56 -18.30 -13.50
C LEU A 127 9.61 -17.19 -13.05
N TYR A 128 8.69 -16.76 -13.92
CA TYR A 128 7.74 -15.68 -13.63
C TYR A 128 6.85 -15.99 -12.43
N PHE A 129 6.26 -17.18 -12.35
CA PHE A 129 5.46 -17.60 -11.20
C PHE A 129 6.31 -17.72 -9.93
N GLY A 130 7.58 -18.15 -10.03
CA GLY A 130 8.52 -18.13 -8.91
C GLY A 130 8.80 -16.72 -8.39
N LEU A 131 9.00 -15.75 -9.29
CA LEU A 131 9.13 -14.34 -8.91
C LEU A 131 7.85 -13.77 -8.31
N LEU A 132 6.67 -14.11 -8.86
CA LEU A 132 5.38 -13.73 -8.28
C LEU A 132 5.20 -14.29 -6.87
N ALA A 133 5.57 -15.55 -6.66
CA ALA A 133 5.51 -16.16 -5.34
C ALA A 133 6.43 -15.45 -4.35
N LEU A 134 7.66 -15.10 -4.79
CA LEU A 134 8.60 -14.30 -4.01
C LEU A 134 8.03 -12.91 -3.71
N LEU A 135 7.33 -12.27 -4.65
CA LEU A 135 6.67 -10.98 -4.44
C LEU A 135 5.58 -11.10 -3.39
N GLY A 136 4.75 -12.15 -3.46
CA GLY A 136 3.76 -12.45 -2.43
C GLY A 136 4.38 -12.58 -1.04
N LEU A 137 5.53 -13.26 -0.92
CA LEU A 137 6.27 -13.36 0.36
C LEU A 137 6.82 -12.02 0.84
N VAL A 138 7.32 -11.16 -0.06
CA VAL A 138 7.79 -9.82 0.29
C VAL A 138 6.62 -8.93 0.74
N VAL A 139 5.48 -9.01 0.06
CA VAL A 139 4.24 -8.30 0.44
C VAL A 139 3.71 -8.78 1.79
N LEU A 140 3.72 -10.09 2.03
CA LEU A 140 3.41 -10.68 3.34
C LEU A 140 4.34 -10.11 4.43
N TRP A 141 5.65 -10.08 4.16
CA TRP A 141 6.64 -9.55 5.09
C TRP A 141 6.40 -8.05 5.36
N LEU A 142 6.11 -7.27 4.32
CA LEU A 142 5.74 -5.86 4.45
C LEU A 142 4.53 -5.68 5.38
N GLY A 143 3.46 -6.45 5.18
CA GLY A 143 2.27 -6.40 6.03
C GLY A 143 2.56 -6.77 7.49
N ILE A 144 3.40 -7.77 7.75
CA ILE A 144 3.83 -8.13 9.12
C ILE A 144 4.62 -6.99 9.76
N VAL A 145 5.55 -6.36 9.03
CA VAL A 145 6.30 -5.21 9.54
C VAL A 145 5.38 -4.02 9.79
N LEU A 146 4.36 -3.84 8.97
CA LEU A 146 3.37 -2.78 9.13
C LEU A 146 2.50 -2.96 10.40
N LEU A 147 2.20 -4.21 10.79
CA LEU A 147 1.52 -4.51 12.05
C LEU A 147 2.35 -4.17 13.29
N LYS A 148 3.68 -4.15 13.18
CA LYS A 148 4.60 -3.83 14.28
C LYS A 148 4.72 -2.33 14.56
N VAL A 149 4.10 -1.47 13.75
CA VAL A 149 4.12 -0.02 13.96
C VAL A 149 3.24 0.34 15.15
N GLU A 150 3.86 0.90 16.20
CA GLU A 150 3.18 1.32 17.43
C GLU A 150 2.36 2.61 17.22
N ASN A 151 1.24 2.75 17.94
CA ASN A 151 0.32 3.90 17.86
C ASN A 151 -0.20 4.22 16.45
N ALA A 152 -0.19 3.22 15.55
CA ALA A 152 -0.66 3.36 14.18
C ALA A 152 -2.18 3.58 14.09
N TYR A 153 -2.61 4.25 13.02
CA TYR A 153 -4.02 4.39 12.68
C TYR A 153 -4.72 3.02 12.57
N PRO A 154 -6.01 2.91 12.97
CA PRO A 154 -6.77 1.67 12.78
C PRO A 154 -6.83 1.26 11.30
N VAL A 155 -6.85 2.24 10.39
CA VAL A 155 -6.79 2.02 8.94
C VAL A 155 -5.46 1.40 8.50
N LEU A 156 -4.35 1.73 9.17
CA LEU A 156 -3.04 1.13 8.88
C LEU A 156 -3.01 -0.36 9.26
N ARG A 157 -3.69 -0.74 10.35
CA ARG A 157 -3.85 -2.15 10.72
C ARG A 157 -4.69 -2.91 9.70
N VAL A 158 -5.77 -2.30 9.19
CA VAL A 158 -6.58 -2.89 8.11
C VAL A 158 -5.72 -3.07 6.85
N LEU A 159 -4.96 -2.05 6.46
CA LEU A 159 -4.01 -2.15 5.35
C LEU A 159 -3.03 -3.32 5.55
N ALA A 160 -2.42 -3.42 6.73
CA ALA A 160 -1.46 -4.47 7.03
C ALA A 160 -2.08 -5.89 6.91
N TRP A 161 -3.31 -6.08 7.39
CA TRP A 161 -4.02 -7.34 7.24
C TRP A 161 -4.39 -7.65 5.79
N LEU A 162 -4.76 -6.63 5.00
CA LEU A 162 -5.04 -6.79 3.57
C LEU A 162 -3.78 -7.16 2.79
N GLU A 163 -2.64 -6.55 3.10
CA GLU A 163 -1.34 -6.90 2.52
C GLU A 163 -0.92 -8.32 2.91
N ILE A 164 -1.13 -8.74 4.16
CA ILE A 164 -0.88 -10.13 4.58
C ILE A 164 -1.76 -11.09 3.79
N ALA A 165 -3.07 -10.83 3.70
CA ALA A 165 -4.00 -11.69 2.98
C ALA A 165 -3.65 -11.78 1.49
N SER A 166 -3.38 -10.64 0.84
CA SER A 166 -2.96 -10.60 -0.55
C SER A 166 -1.63 -11.33 -0.76
N GLY A 167 -0.63 -11.09 0.11
CA GLY A 167 0.67 -11.74 0.07
C GLY A 167 0.59 -13.26 0.15
N VAL A 168 -0.20 -13.81 1.08
CA VAL A 168 -0.45 -15.27 1.15
C VAL A 168 -1.09 -15.79 -0.13
N MET A 169 -2.11 -15.10 -0.64
CA MET A 169 -2.84 -15.53 -1.84
C MET A 169 -1.95 -15.50 -3.09
N VAL A 170 -1.17 -14.44 -3.28
CA VAL A 170 -0.23 -14.29 -4.39
C VAL A 170 0.92 -15.30 -4.27
N ALA A 171 1.46 -15.51 -3.06
CA ALA A 171 2.51 -16.49 -2.81
C ALA A 171 2.09 -17.91 -3.15
N SER A 172 0.80 -18.24 -2.97
CA SER A 172 0.26 -19.56 -3.32
C SER A 172 0.21 -19.82 -4.83
N VAL A 173 0.27 -18.78 -5.67
CA VAL A 173 0.06 -18.78 -7.14
C VAL A 173 -1.34 -19.23 -7.57
N VAL A 174 -1.88 -20.29 -6.96
CA VAL A 174 -3.22 -20.84 -7.22
C VAL A 174 -4.32 -19.83 -6.90
N LEU A 175 -4.17 -19.07 -5.81
CA LEU A 175 -5.16 -18.08 -5.38
C LEU A 175 -4.90 -16.67 -5.96
N LEU A 176 -4.01 -16.54 -6.96
CA LEU A 176 -3.59 -15.24 -7.46
C LEU A 176 -4.76 -14.38 -7.93
N VAL A 177 -5.70 -14.97 -8.67
CA VAL A 177 -6.92 -14.26 -9.15
C VAL A 177 -7.76 -13.75 -7.98
N VAL A 178 -7.88 -14.54 -6.92
CA VAL A 178 -8.63 -14.16 -5.71
C VAL A 178 -7.87 -13.11 -4.89
N GLY A 179 -6.53 -13.19 -4.89
CA GLY A 179 -5.62 -12.27 -4.21
C GLY A 179 -5.65 -10.83 -4.73
N VAL A 180 -6.21 -10.61 -5.92
CA VAL A 180 -6.45 -9.26 -6.46
C VAL A 180 -7.47 -8.49 -5.62
N LEU A 181 -8.47 -9.16 -5.05
CA LEU A 181 -9.50 -8.49 -4.22
C LEU A 181 -8.92 -7.80 -2.98
N PRO A 182 -8.14 -8.47 -2.11
CA PRO A 182 -7.50 -7.80 -0.98
C PRO A 182 -6.46 -6.78 -1.44
N LEU A 183 -5.81 -6.96 -2.60
CA LEU A 183 -4.88 -5.97 -3.16
C LEU A 183 -5.59 -4.66 -3.52
N LEU A 184 -6.74 -4.74 -4.20
CA LEU A 184 -7.56 -3.56 -4.53
C LEU A 184 -8.06 -2.87 -3.25
N ALA A 185 -8.47 -3.65 -2.25
CA ALA A 185 -8.85 -3.10 -0.94
C ALA A 185 -7.65 -2.42 -0.24
N ALA A 186 -6.44 -2.97 -0.35
CA ALA A 186 -5.21 -2.38 0.18
C ALA A 186 -4.89 -1.03 -0.49
N MET A 187 -5.14 -0.89 -1.80
CA MET A 187 -5.05 0.40 -2.49
C MET A 187 -6.03 1.41 -1.88
N VAL A 188 -7.29 1.05 -1.64
CA VAL A 188 -8.24 1.96 -0.98
C VAL A 188 -7.76 2.33 0.43
N ALA A 189 -7.31 1.35 1.22
CA ALA A 189 -6.81 1.59 2.57
C ALA A 189 -5.59 2.52 2.58
N THR A 190 -4.68 2.38 1.62
CA THR A 190 -3.52 3.27 1.45
C THR A 190 -3.95 4.69 1.11
N ALA A 191 -4.96 4.88 0.26
CA ALA A 191 -5.50 6.22 -0.04
C ALA A 191 -6.12 6.86 1.21
N LEU A 192 -6.85 6.07 2.02
CA LEU A 192 -7.42 6.52 3.29
C LEU A 192 -6.34 6.92 4.32
N VAL A 193 -5.21 6.20 4.37
CA VAL A 193 -4.07 6.57 5.22
C VAL A 193 -3.54 7.96 4.83
N PHE A 194 -3.35 8.22 3.53
CA PHE A 194 -2.91 9.53 3.05
C PHE A 194 -3.93 10.64 3.32
N PHE A 195 -5.22 10.41 3.09
CA PHE A 195 -6.26 11.41 3.41
C PHE A 195 -6.37 11.68 4.91
N ARG A 196 -6.19 10.66 5.74
CA ARG A 196 -6.20 10.83 7.20
C ARG A 196 -4.99 11.62 7.67
N GLY A 197 -3.80 11.33 7.14
CA GLY A 197 -2.60 12.14 7.37
C GLY A 197 -2.76 13.59 6.90
N ALA A 198 -3.43 13.83 5.78
CA ALA A 198 -3.71 15.20 5.32
C ALA A 198 -4.63 15.97 6.27
N LYS A 199 -5.69 15.33 6.77
CA LYS A 199 -6.62 15.95 7.75
C LYS A 199 -5.94 16.24 9.08
N GLU A 200 -5.03 15.37 9.53
CA GLU A 200 -4.24 15.59 10.73
C GLU A 200 -3.36 16.84 10.59
N LEU A 201 -2.68 17.00 9.44
CA LEU A 201 -1.86 18.19 9.18
C LEU A 201 -2.67 19.48 9.00
N GLU A 202 -3.87 19.42 8.40
CA GLU A 202 -4.76 20.58 8.31
C GLU A 202 -5.27 21.03 9.68
N GLY A 203 -5.65 20.07 10.53
CA GLY A 203 -6.03 20.36 11.92
C GLY A 203 -4.87 20.94 12.73
N SER A 204 -3.64 20.51 12.45
CA SER A 204 -2.42 21.04 13.07
C SER A 204 -2.05 22.46 12.65
N GLN A 205 -2.40 22.86 11.42
CA GLN A 205 -2.08 24.19 10.89
C GLN A 205 -3.16 25.22 11.22
N ALA A 206 -4.35 24.77 11.62
CA ALA A 206 -5.48 25.62 12.00
C ALA A 206 -5.60 25.85 13.52
N ALA A 207 -4.81 25.15 14.33
CA ALA A 207 -4.70 25.29 15.79
C ALA A 207 -3.47 26.14 16.16
#